data_AF-A0A4Q5HBZ6-F1
#
_entry.id   AF-A0A4Q5HBZ6-F1
#
_cell.length_a   1.000
_cell.length_b   1.000
_cell.length_c   1.000
_cell.angle_alpha   90.00
_cell.angle_beta   90.00
_cell.angle_gamma   90.00
#
_symmetry.space_group_name_H-M   'P 1'
#
loop_
_entity.id
_entity.type
_entity.pdbx_description
1 polymer ?
#
loop_
_entity_poly.entity_id
_entity_poly.type
_entity_poly.pdbx_seq_one_letter_code
_entity_poly.pdbx_strand_id
1 'polypeptide(L)'
;MKNVLYICIGALFAVLAFGSCNDAIDIRQDYDFSLSSWYLQEQIETGETVEIRFYLDREGDYEKAEYEIGYIQMEGKGEVTDSEGVRLVNREVRPLAEVPELDRENPVRQVFTLFYRSTSARRSELKFFVRDNFGQERELTVTFDTANDTAGE
;
A
#
# COMPACT_ATOMS: atom_id res chain seq x y z
N MET A 1 -25.36 -19.37 63.69
CA MET A 1 -24.24 -18.52 63.23
C MET A 1 -23.44 -19.12 62.08
N LYS A 2 -23.16 -20.44 62.06
CA LYS A 2 -22.41 -21.10 60.96
C LYS A 2 -23.09 -21.02 59.58
N ASN A 3 -24.41 -21.14 59.50
CA ASN A 3 -25.13 -21.14 58.22
C ASN A 3 -25.14 -19.77 57.51
N VAL A 4 -25.06 -18.67 58.26
CA VAL A 4 -24.96 -17.32 57.70
C VAL A 4 -23.58 -17.09 57.08
N LEU A 5 -22.54 -17.65 57.70
CA LEU A 5 -21.17 -17.58 57.19
C LEU A 5 -21.00 -18.30 55.85
N TYR A 6 -21.62 -19.47 55.68
CA TYR A 6 -21.58 -20.22 54.41
C TYR A 6 -22.32 -19.52 53.26
N ILE A 7 -23.43 -18.84 53.56
CA ILE A 7 -24.18 -18.06 52.56
C ILE A 7 -23.36 -16.87 52.08
N CYS A 8 -22.68 -16.16 53.00
CA CYS A 8 -21.81 -15.03 52.65
C CYS A 8 -20.59 -15.46 51.82
N ILE A 9 -19.98 -16.60 52.12
CA ILE A 9 -18.83 -17.14 51.37
C ILE A 9 -19.27 -17.63 49.98
N GLY A 10 -20.43 -18.27 49.87
CA GLY A 10 -21.00 -18.72 48.59
C GLY A 10 -21.36 -17.56 47.66
N ALA A 11 -21.91 -16.47 48.21
CA ALA A 11 -22.22 -15.26 47.43
C ALA A 11 -20.94 -14.55 46.93
N LEU A 12 -19.87 -14.54 47.72
CA LEU A 12 -18.60 -13.91 47.36
C LEU A 12 -17.87 -14.66 46.23
N PHE A 13 -17.94 -16.00 46.22
CA PHE A 13 -17.37 -16.82 45.14
C PHE A 13 -18.14 -16.68 43.82
N ALA A 14 -19.46 -16.48 43.85
CA ALA A 14 -20.26 -16.28 42.65
C ALA A 14 -19.92 -14.96 41.94
N VAL A 15 -19.63 -13.88 42.68
CA VAL A 15 -19.23 -12.59 42.09
C VAL A 15 -17.85 -12.66 41.42
N LEU A 16 -16.93 -13.46 41.96
CA LEU A 16 -15.58 -13.62 41.40
C LEU A 16 -15.52 -14.54 40.17
N ALA A 17 -16.47 -15.48 40.03
CA ALA A 17 -16.53 -16.40 38.89
C ALA A 17 -17.21 -15.80 37.62
N PHE A 18 -17.98 -14.72 37.76
CA PHE A 18 -18.62 -14.00 36.65
C PHE A 18 -17.96 -12.65 36.33
N GLY A 19 -16.80 -12.35 36.91
CA GLY A 19 -15.88 -11.34 36.40
C GLY A 19 -15.27 -11.82 35.10
N SER A 20 -16.10 -11.96 34.07
CA SER A 20 -15.70 -12.25 32.70
C SER A 20 -14.55 -11.31 32.35
N CYS A 21 -13.38 -11.88 32.10
CA CYS A 21 -12.28 -11.21 31.43
C CYS A 21 -12.86 -10.51 30.21
N ASN A 22 -12.98 -9.19 30.26
CA ASN A 22 -13.29 -8.39 29.08
C ASN A 22 -11.98 -8.21 28.34
N ASP A 23 -11.48 -9.30 27.75
CA ASP A 23 -10.37 -9.24 26.80
C ASP A 23 -10.94 -8.79 25.46
N ALA A 24 -11.49 -7.57 25.44
CA ALA A 24 -11.66 -6.84 24.20
C ALA A 24 -10.23 -6.47 23.77
N ILE A 25 -9.56 -7.43 23.11
CA ILE A 25 -8.35 -7.14 22.35
C ILE A 25 -8.79 -6.14 21.29
N ASP A 26 -8.40 -4.89 21.48
CA ASP A 26 -8.58 -3.84 20.49
C ASP A 26 -7.62 -4.15 19.33
N ILE A 27 -8.11 -4.93 18.36
CA ILE A 27 -7.35 -5.23 17.15
C ILE A 27 -7.35 -3.95 16.32
N ARG A 28 -6.22 -3.25 16.32
CA ARG A 28 -5.98 -2.12 15.43
C ARG A 28 -6.09 -2.59 13.98
N GLN A 29 -6.88 -1.90 13.16
CA GLN A 29 -7.13 -2.27 11.76
C GLN A 29 -6.57 -1.23 10.79
N ASP A 30 -6.46 0.02 11.25
CA ASP A 30 -5.99 1.21 10.53
C ASP A 30 -4.46 1.39 10.72
N TYR A 31 -3.70 0.34 10.45
CA TYR A 31 -2.25 0.47 10.40
C TYR A 31 -1.87 1.44 9.27
N ASP A 32 -0.95 2.35 9.56
CA ASP A 32 -0.40 3.22 8.52
C ASP A 32 0.44 2.39 7.55
N PHE A 33 0.70 2.92 6.37
CA PHE A 33 1.62 2.37 5.40
C PHE A 33 2.33 3.48 4.63
N SER A 34 3.37 3.09 3.90
CA SER A 34 4.11 3.97 3.02
C SER A 34 4.31 3.31 1.66
N LEU A 35 4.42 4.16 0.64
CA LEU A 35 4.71 3.75 -0.73
C LEU A 35 6.03 4.39 -1.15
N SER A 36 6.95 3.58 -1.65
CA SER A 36 8.25 4.05 -2.18
C SER A 36 8.68 3.23 -3.38
N SER A 37 9.74 3.63 -4.06
CA SER A 37 10.35 2.87 -5.15
C SER A 37 11.85 2.69 -4.97
N TRP A 38 12.42 1.74 -5.71
CA TRP A 38 13.87 1.68 -5.88
C TRP A 38 14.40 2.88 -6.66
N TYR A 39 15.73 3.06 -6.66
CA TYR A 39 16.39 4.13 -7.42
C TYR A 39 15.97 4.09 -8.90
N LEU A 40 15.56 5.24 -9.42
CA LEU A 40 15.18 5.44 -10.82
C LEU A 40 16.21 6.32 -11.52
N GLN A 41 16.37 6.10 -12.82
CA GLN A 41 17.12 7.00 -13.68
C GLN A 41 16.40 8.35 -13.78
N GLU A 42 17.17 9.43 -13.90
CA GLU A 42 16.62 10.79 -14.01
C GLU A 42 16.07 11.08 -15.41
N GLN A 43 16.65 10.46 -16.44
CA GLN A 43 16.30 10.71 -17.84
C GLN A 43 15.62 9.51 -18.49
N ILE A 44 14.74 9.76 -19.46
CA ILE A 44 14.14 8.73 -20.31
C ILE A 44 14.05 9.18 -21.76
N GLU A 45 14.38 8.30 -22.69
CA GLU A 45 14.21 8.54 -24.12
C GLU A 45 12.80 8.19 -24.61
N THR A 46 12.39 8.79 -25.73
CA THR A 46 11.12 8.43 -26.37
C THR A 46 11.15 6.97 -26.84
N GLY A 47 10.23 6.16 -26.34
CA GLY A 47 10.11 4.75 -26.65
C GLY A 47 10.84 3.81 -25.69
N GLU A 48 11.65 4.36 -24.79
CA GLU A 48 12.31 3.63 -23.71
C GLU A 48 11.29 3.18 -22.65
N THR A 49 11.57 2.03 -22.05
CA THR A 49 10.77 1.43 -20.97
C THR A 49 11.63 1.31 -19.72
N VAL A 50 11.13 1.83 -18.60
CA VAL A 50 11.79 1.81 -17.29
C VAL A 50 11.01 0.91 -16.35
N GLU A 51 11.72 0.03 -15.65
CA GLU A 51 11.20 -0.76 -14.54
C GLU A 51 11.06 0.13 -13.30
N ILE A 52 9.88 0.14 -12.69
CA ILE A 52 9.61 0.83 -11.43
C ILE A 52 9.21 -0.23 -10.41
N ARG A 53 10.16 -0.57 -9.54
CA ARG A 53 9.94 -1.48 -8.41
C ARG A 53 9.42 -0.69 -7.21
N PHE A 54 8.24 -1.04 -6.74
CA PHE A 54 7.56 -0.42 -5.60
C PHE A 54 7.71 -1.25 -4.33
N TYR A 55 7.74 -0.54 -3.21
CA TYR A 55 7.67 -1.11 -1.86
C TYR A 55 6.46 -0.52 -1.15
N LEU A 56 5.54 -1.39 -0.73
CA LEU A 56 4.44 -1.06 0.16
C LEU A 56 4.80 -1.57 1.56
N ASP A 57 5.27 -0.66 2.41
CA ASP A 57 5.68 -0.97 3.78
C ASP A 57 4.53 -0.62 4.74
N ARG A 58 4.00 -1.63 5.45
CA ARG A 58 2.85 -1.55 6.36
C ARG A 58 3.34 -1.50 7.81
N GLU A 59 2.70 -0.71 8.68
CA GLU A 59 3.05 -0.66 10.11
C GLU A 59 2.67 -1.95 10.87
N GLY A 60 1.69 -2.70 10.36
CA GLY A 60 1.20 -3.90 10.99
C GLY A 60 0.56 -4.85 10.01
N ASP A 61 0.47 -6.11 10.43
CA ASP A 61 -0.14 -7.16 9.64
C ASP A 61 -1.61 -7.34 10.02
N TYR A 62 -2.48 -6.68 9.25
CA TYR A 62 -3.92 -6.90 9.31
C TYR A 62 -4.38 -7.69 8.08
N GLU A 63 -4.83 -8.92 8.28
CA GLU A 63 -5.16 -9.85 7.18
C GLU A 63 -6.24 -9.34 6.23
N LYS A 64 -7.15 -8.46 6.70
CA LYS A 64 -8.24 -7.91 5.87
C LYS A 64 -7.92 -6.53 5.29
N ALA A 65 -6.66 -6.09 5.37
CA ALA A 65 -6.24 -4.89 4.66
C ALA A 65 -6.16 -5.21 3.16
N GLU A 66 -6.96 -4.51 2.37
CA GLU A 66 -6.96 -4.61 0.92
C GLU A 66 -6.45 -3.31 0.33
N TYR A 67 -5.68 -3.39 -0.75
CA TYR A 67 -5.04 -2.25 -1.38
C TYR A 67 -5.42 -2.17 -2.86
N GLU A 68 -5.61 -0.96 -3.34
CA GLU A 68 -5.78 -0.62 -4.75
C GLU A 68 -4.59 0.23 -5.20
N ILE A 69 -4.15 0.04 -6.44
CA ILE A 69 -3.09 0.82 -7.09
C ILE A 69 -3.69 1.59 -8.26
N GLY A 70 -3.33 2.87 -8.36
CA GLY A 70 -3.65 3.71 -9.50
C GLY A 70 -2.48 4.61 -9.88
N TYR A 71 -2.58 5.24 -11.04
CA TYR A 71 -1.64 6.27 -11.44
C TYR A 71 -2.32 7.39 -12.23
N ILE A 72 -1.71 8.57 -12.18
CA ILE A 72 -2.09 9.75 -12.94
C ILE A 72 -0.85 10.27 -13.66
N GLN A 73 -0.94 10.40 -14.98
CA GLN A 73 0.06 11.10 -15.76
C GLN A 73 -0.21 12.62 -15.71
N MET A 74 0.69 13.33 -15.03
CA MET A 74 0.62 14.78 -14.80
C MET A 74 1.26 15.54 -15.96
N GLU A 75 2.43 15.08 -16.42
CA GLU A 75 3.18 15.64 -17.54
C GLU A 75 3.62 14.55 -18.52
N GLY A 76 3.92 14.95 -19.75
CA GLY A 76 4.37 14.04 -20.79
C GLY A 76 3.27 13.10 -21.31
N LYS A 77 3.71 12.02 -21.95
CA LYS A 77 2.91 10.97 -22.59
C LYS A 77 3.64 9.64 -22.46
N GLY A 78 2.94 8.61 -22.03
CA GLY A 78 3.42 7.25 -22.00
C GLY A 78 2.35 6.28 -21.54
N GLU A 79 2.75 5.04 -21.33
CA GLU A 79 1.90 3.96 -20.87
C GLU A 79 2.54 3.28 -19.66
N VAL A 80 1.71 2.90 -18.70
CA VAL A 80 2.13 2.08 -17.55
C VAL A 80 1.55 0.67 -17.74
N THR A 81 2.40 -0.35 -17.61
CA THR A 81 2.00 -1.76 -17.67
C THR A 81 2.50 -2.53 -16.45
N ASP A 82 1.88 -3.66 -16.14
CA ASP A 82 2.46 -4.66 -15.25
C ASP A 82 3.45 -5.59 -15.98
N SER A 83 4.03 -6.57 -15.27
CA SER A 83 5.00 -7.51 -15.83
C SER A 83 4.44 -8.47 -16.87
N GLU A 84 3.12 -8.63 -16.95
CA GLU A 84 2.46 -9.39 -18.02
C GLU A 84 2.10 -8.51 -19.23
N GLY A 85 2.44 -7.21 -19.18
CA GLY A 85 2.14 -6.24 -20.23
C GLY A 85 0.70 -5.74 -20.22
N VAL A 86 -0.08 -6.02 -19.16
CA VAL A 86 -1.43 -5.48 -19.02
C VAL A 86 -1.33 -4.00 -18.67
N ARG A 87 -2.02 -3.17 -19.44
CA ARG A 87 -1.97 -1.72 -19.28
C ARG A 87 -2.82 -1.25 -18.11
N LEU A 88 -2.23 -0.45 -17.23
CA LEU A 88 -2.99 0.32 -16.24
C LEU A 88 -3.64 1.51 -16.95
N VAL A 89 -4.89 1.81 -16.61
CA VAL A 89 -5.60 2.95 -17.19
C VAL A 89 -5.35 4.20 -16.34
N ASN A 90 -4.89 5.26 -16.99
CA ASN A 90 -4.65 6.55 -16.36
C ASN A 90 -5.91 7.07 -15.65
N ARG A 91 -5.79 7.46 -14.37
CA ARG A 91 -6.88 7.89 -13.48
C ARG A 91 -7.91 6.80 -13.13
N GLU A 92 -7.55 5.53 -13.29
CA GLU A 92 -8.32 4.41 -12.76
C GLU A 92 -7.49 3.64 -11.73
N VAL A 93 -8.19 2.90 -10.88
CA VAL A 93 -7.59 2.03 -9.88
C VAL A 93 -7.90 0.58 -10.22
N ARG A 94 -7.02 -0.33 -9.81
CA ARG A 94 -7.27 -1.77 -9.82
C ARG A 94 -6.81 -2.38 -8.50
N PRO A 95 -7.34 -3.54 -8.09
CA PRO A 95 -6.84 -4.22 -6.91
C PRO A 95 -5.34 -4.50 -7.05
N LEU A 96 -4.55 -4.09 -6.06
CA LEU A 96 -3.11 -4.38 -6.02
C LEU A 96 -2.90 -5.90 -6.08
N ALA A 97 -3.84 -6.65 -5.53
CA ALA A 97 -3.80 -8.10 -5.51
C ALA A 97 -3.80 -8.78 -6.89
N GLU A 98 -4.25 -8.07 -7.92
CA GLU A 98 -4.25 -8.53 -9.31
C GLU A 98 -2.97 -8.14 -10.07
N VAL A 99 -2.07 -7.38 -9.46
CA VAL A 99 -0.76 -7.09 -10.06
C VAL A 99 0.07 -8.38 -10.04
N PRO A 100 0.53 -8.87 -11.20
CA PRO A 100 1.41 -10.03 -11.27
C PRO A 100 2.69 -9.82 -10.47
N GLU A 101 3.26 -10.92 -9.96
CA GLU A 101 4.51 -10.91 -9.20
C GLU A 101 4.50 -10.06 -7.91
N LEU A 102 3.31 -9.72 -7.38
CA LEU A 102 3.18 -9.11 -6.07
C LEU A 102 3.67 -10.06 -4.97
N ASP A 103 4.84 -9.75 -4.43
CA ASP A 103 5.46 -10.44 -3.30
C ASP A 103 4.71 -10.07 -2.01
N ARG A 104 4.22 -11.10 -1.32
CA ARG A 104 3.54 -11.01 -0.02
C ARG A 104 4.17 -11.95 1.01
N GLU A 105 5.37 -12.48 0.75
CA GLU A 105 6.05 -13.37 1.69
C GLU A 105 6.33 -12.67 3.03
N ASN A 106 6.66 -11.38 2.98
CA ASN A 106 6.73 -10.54 4.17
C ASN A 106 5.37 -9.87 4.43
N PRO A 107 4.74 -10.12 5.59
CA PRO A 107 3.42 -9.58 5.90
C PRO A 107 3.36 -8.04 5.94
N VAL A 108 4.47 -7.39 6.26
CA VAL A 108 4.55 -5.92 6.42
C VAL A 108 5.35 -5.23 5.31
N ARG A 109 5.89 -5.98 4.35
CA ARG A 109 6.58 -5.42 3.19
C ARG A 109 6.16 -6.18 1.94
N GLN A 110 5.40 -5.51 1.09
CA GLN A 110 5.00 -6.05 -0.20
C GLN A 110 5.80 -5.38 -1.32
N VAL A 111 6.17 -6.15 -2.32
CA VAL A 111 6.97 -5.67 -3.46
C VAL A 111 6.25 -6.01 -4.75
N PHE A 112 6.14 -5.05 -5.65
CA PHE A 112 5.58 -5.25 -6.98
C PHE A 112 6.28 -4.34 -7.98
N THR A 113 6.13 -4.65 -9.27
CA THR A 113 6.81 -3.94 -10.34
C THR A 113 5.81 -3.49 -11.39
N LEU A 114 5.94 -2.24 -11.81
CA LEU A 114 5.28 -1.71 -13.00
C LEU A 114 6.34 -1.19 -13.96
N PHE A 115 5.96 -1.03 -15.22
CA PHE A 115 6.83 -0.54 -16.28
C PHE A 115 6.25 0.72 -16.88
N TYR A 116 7.04 1.77 -16.99
CA TYR A 116 6.65 2.98 -17.70
C TYR A 116 7.36 3.04 -19.03
N ARG A 117 6.59 3.12 -20.12
CA ARG A 117 7.10 3.37 -21.47
C ARG A 117 6.81 4.81 -21.88
N SER A 118 7.85 5.62 -22.04
CA SER A 118 7.69 6.99 -22.54
C SER A 118 7.33 6.97 -24.03
N THR A 119 6.38 7.82 -24.40
CA THR A 119 6.09 8.19 -25.80
C THR A 119 6.25 9.70 -26.01
N SER A 120 6.84 10.38 -25.02
CA SER A 120 7.02 11.82 -24.97
C SER A 120 8.46 12.19 -25.33
N ALA A 121 8.62 13.29 -26.05
CA ALA A 121 9.90 13.98 -26.25
C ALA A 121 10.11 15.15 -25.27
N ARG A 122 9.30 15.19 -24.21
CA ARG A 122 9.35 16.15 -23.09
C ARG A 122 9.37 15.39 -21.78
N ARG A 123 9.81 16.05 -20.72
CA ARG A 123 9.65 15.60 -19.32
C ARG A 123 8.32 14.90 -19.07
N SER A 124 8.39 13.80 -18.33
CA SER A 124 7.24 13.02 -17.86
C SER A 124 7.14 13.11 -16.35
N GLU A 125 5.92 13.29 -15.85
CA GLU A 125 5.63 13.24 -14.42
C GLU A 125 4.44 12.31 -14.20
N LEU A 126 4.66 11.27 -13.40
CA LEU A 126 3.66 10.29 -13.03
C LEU A 126 3.45 10.34 -11.52
N LYS A 127 2.19 10.40 -11.10
CA LYS A 127 1.80 10.22 -9.72
C LYS A 127 1.18 8.84 -9.56
N PHE A 128 1.85 7.96 -8.83
CA PHE A 128 1.30 6.69 -8.38
C PHE A 128 0.65 6.88 -7.02
N PHE A 129 -0.39 6.12 -6.73
CA PHE A 129 -0.99 6.13 -5.40
C PHE A 129 -1.54 4.74 -5.05
N VAL A 130 -1.38 4.38 -3.78
CA VAL A 130 -2.00 3.19 -3.20
C VAL A 130 -3.03 3.64 -2.17
N ARG A 131 -4.23 3.08 -2.27
CA ARG A 131 -5.33 3.32 -1.34
C ARG A 131 -5.72 2.02 -0.65
N ASP A 132 -5.89 2.05 0.67
CA ASP A 132 -6.44 0.90 1.40
C ASP A 132 -7.98 0.92 1.47
N ASN A 133 -8.58 -0.17 1.93
CA ASN A 133 -10.01 -0.29 2.15
C ASN A 133 -10.55 0.49 3.37
N PHE A 134 -9.70 1.23 4.08
CA PHE A 134 -10.06 2.15 5.16
C PHE A 134 -10.07 3.62 4.72
N GLY A 135 -9.63 3.90 3.49
CA GLY A 135 -9.59 5.23 2.89
C GLY A 135 -8.26 5.97 3.11
N GLN A 136 -7.23 5.32 3.65
CA GLN A 136 -5.88 5.88 3.69
C GLN A 136 -5.25 5.80 2.30
N GLU A 137 -4.59 6.87 1.87
CA GLU A 137 -3.93 6.95 0.57
C GLU A 137 -2.48 7.42 0.71
N ARG A 138 -1.57 6.80 -0.04
CA ARG A 138 -0.15 7.19 -0.11
C ARG A 138 0.25 7.37 -1.56
N GLU A 139 0.85 8.52 -1.84
CA GLU A 139 1.27 8.91 -3.18
C GLU A 139 2.78 8.75 -3.36
N LEU A 140 3.22 8.45 -4.57
CA LEU A 140 4.61 8.50 -5.01
C LEU A 140 4.67 9.22 -6.36
N THR A 141 5.39 10.34 -6.41
CA THR A 141 5.66 11.05 -7.67
C THR A 141 6.97 10.55 -8.27
N VAL A 142 6.92 10.17 -9.53
CA VAL A 142 8.08 9.76 -10.35
C VAL A 142 8.19 10.73 -11.51
N THR A 143 9.41 11.24 -11.73
CA THR A 143 9.72 12.18 -12.81
C THR A 143 10.83 11.63 -13.68
N PHE A 144 10.70 11.82 -14.98
CA PHE A 144 11.75 11.54 -15.94
C PHE A 144 11.95 12.74 -16.85
N ASP A 145 13.14 13.32 -16.84
CA ASP A 145 13.54 14.39 -17.73
C ASP A 145 13.95 13.83 -19.09
N THR A 146 14.13 14.72 -20.07
CA THR A 146 14.74 14.35 -21.35
C THR A 146 16.13 14.96 -21.46
N ALA A 147 17.00 14.36 -22.27
CA ALA A 147 18.36 14.87 -22.50
C ALA A 147 18.39 16.35 -22.97
N ASN A 148 17.32 16.82 -23.62
CA ASN A 148 17.19 18.22 -24.03
C ASN A 148 16.81 19.16 -22.89
N ASP A 149 16.14 18.66 -21.84
CA ASP A 149 15.72 19.47 -20.69
C ASP A 149 16.92 19.82 -19.79
N THR A 150 17.91 18.92 -19.66
CA THR A 150 19.12 19.13 -18.84
C THR A 150 20.17 20.02 -19.52
N ALA A 151 20.06 20.27 -20.83
CA ALA A 151 20.99 21.12 -21.57
C ALA A 151 20.77 22.63 -21.38
N GLY A 152 19.72 23.01 -20.65
CA GLY A 152 19.32 24.40 -20.39
C GLY A 152 19.70 24.95 -19.01
N GLU A 153 20.35 24.17 -18.15
CA GLU A 153 20.87 24.60 -16.84
C GLU A 153 22.38 24.93 -16.87
#